data_AF-A0A9E3LI64-F1
#
_entry.id   AF-A0A9E3LI64-F1
#
_cell.length_a   1.000
_cell.length_b   1.000
_cell.length_c   1.000
_cell.angle_alpha   90.00
_cell.angle_beta   90.00
_cell.angle_gamma   90.00
#
_symmetry.space_group_name_H-M   'P 1'
#
loop_
_entity.id
_entity.type
_entity.pdbx_description
1 polymer ?
#
loop_
_entity_poly.entity_id
_entity_poly.type
_entity_poly.pdbx_seq_one_letter_code
_entity_poly.pdbx_strand_id
1 'polypeptide(L)'
;MSRTRTHPYQAAVGFDGGELDCGNGLLLLIRKHIDPLEQGQLLEILSMEASVEEDLPAWCRLTGNEMVNMWRTGRQRSFLVSKGPFTPPPDDDLQPVGADRPEVILGRGGRRQAPITQPVVTPTIPATLPAPVPAPAIEPLSVMGVGSWPRPRWLLRALHERLESRMSEAEFTESADDAVRLAVDAQLRAGADVVTDGEQRRDNYSSFVGGLLENCQLIPVTDLLPYVDDPVQFEAELAALDVPAGQVRHPAVFGPLGRGRPLTVHEAQFVQRLTDKPVKVSLPGPYLLTRTMWMECLSDRAYDDREDLSRDIVRVLREELHHLLAAGVALVQFDEPVLTEVVYGTPGQGGRTFMCGALGERGRVGEELDFARGLLQELTSGLPGERMALHICRGNWTPDEAMALAGDYRPLVPLLSALDFGTFVLELCTPRAGEIDVLATLPDDRRIGVGLVNQKSPVVDPVESVTARARHAVDLFGAERLLLNPDCGFATFADNPIADAQLAEAHLGALAAARDKLTRPRHTDRRLSPPAPAATTS
;
A
#
# COMPACT_ATOMS: atom_id res chain seq x y z
N MET A 1 -15.09 24.38 54.52
CA MET A 1 -14.48 23.03 54.46
C MET A 1 -14.57 22.54 53.03
N SER A 2 -13.46 22.60 52.28
CA SER A 2 -13.38 22.11 50.92
C SER A 2 -13.40 20.58 50.97
N ARG A 3 -14.48 19.93 50.52
CA ARG A 3 -14.48 18.48 50.29
C ARG A 3 -13.48 18.22 49.16
N THR A 4 -12.35 17.59 49.49
CA THR A 4 -11.36 17.12 48.52
C THR A 4 -12.08 16.23 47.51
N ARG A 5 -11.98 16.60 46.23
CA ARG A 5 -12.67 15.96 45.10
C ARG A 5 -11.80 14.83 44.58
N THR A 6 -11.84 13.69 45.26
CA THR A 6 -11.04 12.52 44.92
C THR A 6 -11.89 11.28 45.09
N HIS A 7 -11.68 10.30 44.21
CA HIS A 7 -12.26 8.97 44.41
C HIS A 7 -11.75 8.36 45.73
N PRO A 8 -12.54 7.48 46.37
CA PRO A 8 -12.14 6.80 47.60
C PRO A 8 -11.00 5.79 47.39
N TYR A 9 -10.75 5.40 46.14
CA TYR A 9 -9.72 4.44 45.76
C TYR A 9 -8.93 4.96 44.56
N GLN A 10 -7.66 4.57 44.48
CA GLN A 10 -6.74 4.99 43.43
C GLN A 10 -6.98 4.20 42.14
N ALA A 11 -7.09 4.90 41.01
CA ALA A 11 -7.09 4.26 39.71
C ALA A 11 -5.67 3.82 39.33
N ALA A 12 -5.53 2.61 38.78
CA ALA A 12 -4.30 2.11 38.18
C ALA A 12 -3.97 2.85 36.88
N VAL A 13 -5.02 3.27 36.14
CA VAL A 13 -4.90 4.06 34.91
C VAL A 13 -6.13 4.95 34.77
N GLY A 14 -5.99 6.09 34.10
CA GLY A 14 -7.14 6.94 33.78
C GLY A 14 -6.95 7.71 32.48
N PHE A 15 -8.06 8.12 31.87
CA PHE A 15 -8.06 8.92 30.66
C PHE A 15 -9.23 9.90 30.60
N ASP A 16 -9.12 10.92 29.75
CA ASP A 16 -10.18 11.88 29.46
C ASP A 16 -10.84 11.56 28.11
N GLY A 17 -12.10 11.14 28.18
CA GLY A 17 -12.93 10.83 27.02
C GLY A 17 -13.60 12.05 26.39
N GLY A 18 -13.43 13.26 26.95
CA GLY A 18 -13.97 14.49 26.38
C GLY A 18 -15.49 14.44 26.17
N GLU A 19 -15.95 14.82 24.99
CA GLU A 19 -17.37 14.82 24.60
C GLU A 19 -17.81 13.51 23.88
N LEU A 20 -17.01 12.44 23.94
CA LEU A 20 -17.37 11.15 23.33
C LEU A 20 -18.47 10.44 24.13
N ASP A 21 -19.47 9.89 23.44
CA ASP A 21 -20.49 9.02 24.00
C ASP A 21 -20.11 7.52 23.87
N CYS A 22 -20.86 6.64 24.55
CA CYS A 22 -20.60 5.19 24.51
C CYS A 22 -20.87 4.54 23.13
N GLY A 23 -21.67 5.16 22.26
CA GLY A 23 -21.93 4.69 20.89
C GLY A 23 -20.87 5.16 19.87
N ASN A 24 -20.19 6.28 20.13
CA ASN A 24 -19.26 6.97 19.25
C ASN A 24 -17.84 7.00 19.83
N GLY A 25 -17.30 5.81 20.17
CA GLY A 25 -15.87 5.63 20.40
C GLY A 25 -15.40 5.65 21.86
N LEU A 26 -16.20 6.12 22.83
CA LEU A 26 -15.77 6.10 24.24
C LEU A 26 -15.52 4.66 24.74
N LEU A 27 -16.36 3.69 24.35
CA LEU A 27 -16.18 2.29 24.74
C LEU A 27 -14.89 1.67 24.21
N LEU A 28 -14.35 2.15 23.09
CA LEU A 28 -13.07 1.68 22.55
C LEU A 28 -11.91 2.17 23.43
N LEU A 29 -11.97 3.43 23.87
CA LEU A 29 -11.00 3.98 24.83
C LEU A 29 -11.10 3.23 26.17
N ILE A 30 -12.31 2.95 26.65
CA ILE A 30 -12.51 2.17 27.86
C ILE A 30 -11.87 0.78 27.72
N ARG A 31 -12.11 0.07 26.61
CA ARG A 31 -11.51 -1.25 26.35
C ARG A 31 -9.99 -1.20 26.29
N LYS A 32 -9.42 -0.23 25.56
CA LYS A 32 -7.97 -0.02 25.48
C LYS A 32 -7.31 0.10 26.85
N HIS A 33 -7.99 0.75 27.81
CA HIS A 33 -7.43 1.00 29.14
C HIS A 33 -7.82 -0.05 30.18
N ILE A 34 -8.96 -0.74 30.04
CA ILE A 34 -9.42 -1.76 31.00
C ILE A 34 -8.93 -3.18 30.65
N ASP A 35 -8.77 -3.51 29.37
CA ASP A 35 -8.36 -4.86 28.95
C ASP A 35 -6.95 -5.24 29.44
N PRO A 36 -5.97 -4.31 29.53
CA PRO A 36 -4.66 -4.62 30.11
C PRO A 36 -4.64 -4.77 31.64
N LEU A 37 -5.68 -4.31 32.35
CA LEU A 37 -5.70 -4.33 33.81
C LEU A 37 -5.81 -5.76 34.36
N GLU A 38 -5.34 -5.99 35.58
CA GLU A 38 -5.63 -7.21 36.34
C GLU A 38 -7.04 -7.14 36.96
N GLN A 39 -7.62 -8.29 37.33
CA GLN A 39 -8.92 -8.29 38.02
C GLN A 39 -8.85 -7.50 39.32
N GLY A 40 -9.84 -6.63 39.56
CA GLY A 40 -9.93 -5.76 40.72
C GLY A 40 -9.17 -4.43 40.60
N GLN A 41 -8.38 -4.24 39.53
CA GLN A 41 -7.73 -2.95 39.27
C GLN A 41 -8.72 -1.93 38.70
N LEU A 42 -8.46 -0.66 39.03
CA LEU A 42 -9.39 0.44 38.81
C LEU A 42 -8.96 1.34 37.64
N LEU A 43 -9.94 1.73 36.82
CA LEU A 43 -9.83 2.66 35.69
C LEU A 43 -10.62 3.93 36.02
N GLU A 44 -10.00 5.11 35.89
CA GLU A 44 -10.70 6.40 35.94
C GLU A 44 -11.05 6.90 34.53
N ILE A 45 -12.29 7.30 34.31
CA ILE A 45 -12.80 7.81 33.04
C ILE A 45 -13.36 9.21 33.29
N LEU A 46 -12.75 10.23 32.70
CA LEU A 46 -13.32 11.57 32.67
C LEU A 46 -14.19 11.74 31.43
N SER A 47 -15.35 12.38 31.57
CA SER A 47 -16.23 12.68 30.44
C SER A 47 -17.01 13.98 30.66
N MET A 48 -17.22 14.72 29.58
CA MET A 48 -18.08 15.90 29.50
C MET A 48 -19.47 15.57 28.92
N GLU A 49 -19.63 14.38 28.36
CA GLU A 49 -20.85 13.92 27.70
C GLU A 49 -21.87 13.39 28.72
N ALA A 50 -23.14 13.73 28.52
CA ALA A 50 -24.20 13.48 29.48
C ALA A 50 -24.73 12.05 29.44
N SER A 51 -24.84 11.46 28.25
CA SER A 51 -25.35 10.09 28.06
C SER A 51 -24.48 9.03 28.75
N VAL A 52 -23.18 9.30 28.92
CA VAL A 52 -22.22 8.37 29.55
C VAL A 52 -22.62 8.00 30.98
N GLU A 53 -23.28 8.90 31.71
CA GLU A 53 -23.76 8.64 33.07
C GLU A 53 -24.82 7.54 33.12
N GLU A 54 -25.60 7.38 32.06
CA GLU A 54 -26.65 6.36 31.91
C GLU A 54 -26.11 5.08 31.26
N ASP A 55 -25.27 5.24 30.23
CA ASP A 55 -24.82 4.12 29.38
C ASP A 55 -23.68 3.31 30.02
N LEU A 56 -22.73 3.98 30.67
CA LEU A 56 -21.52 3.32 31.19
C LEU A 56 -21.83 2.28 32.29
N PRO A 57 -22.76 2.52 33.25
CA PRO A 57 -23.17 1.48 34.20
C PRO A 57 -23.79 0.25 33.53
N ALA A 58 -24.53 0.42 32.44
CA ALA A 58 -25.11 -0.69 31.70
C ALA A 58 -24.03 -1.52 30.99
N TRP A 59 -23.06 -0.84 30.36
CA TRP A 59 -21.91 -1.50 29.75
C TRP A 59 -21.06 -2.27 30.77
N CYS A 60 -20.82 -1.73 31.96
CA CYS A 60 -20.08 -2.41 33.02
C CYS A 60 -20.75 -3.76 33.38
N ARG A 61 -22.07 -3.75 33.59
CA ARG A 61 -22.84 -4.98 33.88
C ARG A 61 -22.75 -6.00 32.75
N LEU A 62 -22.85 -5.57 31.49
CA LEU A 62 -22.79 -6.45 30.32
C LEU A 62 -21.41 -7.08 30.10
N THR A 63 -20.35 -6.40 30.53
CA THR A 63 -18.95 -6.82 30.35
C THR A 63 -18.35 -7.47 31.59
N GLY A 64 -19.12 -7.60 32.66
CA GLY A 64 -18.66 -8.17 33.93
C GLY A 64 -17.74 -7.25 34.74
N ASN A 65 -17.69 -5.96 34.42
CA ASN A 65 -16.95 -4.93 35.16
C ASN A 65 -17.84 -4.25 36.21
N GLU A 66 -17.24 -3.61 37.21
CA GLU A 66 -17.98 -2.98 38.31
C GLU A 66 -17.75 -1.46 38.36
N MET A 67 -18.84 -0.69 38.44
CA MET A 67 -18.77 0.75 38.68
C MET A 67 -18.57 1.00 40.18
N VAL A 68 -17.40 1.47 40.57
CA VAL A 68 -16.96 1.60 41.98
C VAL A 68 -17.33 2.96 42.57
N ASN A 69 -17.18 4.04 41.82
CA ASN A 69 -17.58 5.37 42.28
C ASN A 69 -17.79 6.33 41.10
N MET A 70 -18.60 7.37 41.30
CA MET A 70 -18.79 8.45 40.33
C MET A 70 -18.98 9.79 41.02
N TRP A 71 -18.40 10.85 40.46
CA TRP A 71 -18.70 12.22 40.87
C TRP A 71 -18.85 13.15 39.68
N ARG A 72 -19.54 14.27 39.90
CA ARG A 72 -19.81 15.29 38.87
C ARG A 72 -19.50 16.68 39.38
N THR A 73 -18.77 17.46 38.59
CA THR A 73 -18.50 18.88 38.83
C THR A 73 -18.81 19.69 37.56
N GLY A 74 -19.92 20.45 37.59
CA GLY A 74 -20.37 21.16 36.39
C GLY A 74 -20.77 20.19 35.28
N ARG A 75 -20.17 20.34 34.09
CA ARG A 75 -20.35 19.42 32.95
C ARG A 75 -19.44 18.19 33.01
N GLN A 76 -18.39 18.20 33.84
CA GLN A 76 -17.43 17.12 33.92
C GLN A 76 -17.88 16.05 34.91
N ARG A 77 -17.75 14.79 34.49
CA ARG A 77 -18.01 13.58 35.26
C ARG A 77 -16.72 12.78 35.35
N SER A 78 -16.51 12.13 36.48
CA SER A 78 -15.46 11.10 36.62
C SER A 78 -16.09 9.80 37.10
N PHE A 79 -15.76 8.72 36.42
CA PHE A 79 -16.21 7.37 36.70
C PHE A 79 -15.02 6.50 37.08
N LEU A 80 -15.16 5.73 38.15
CA LEU A 80 -14.17 4.77 38.58
C LEU A 80 -14.73 3.37 38.36
N VAL A 81 -14.10 2.60 37.48
CA VAL A 81 -14.55 1.28 37.04
C VAL A 81 -13.49 0.23 37.37
N SER A 82 -13.88 -0.87 38.00
CA SER A 82 -13.04 -2.03 38.25
C SER A 82 -13.13 -3.03 37.10
N LYS A 83 -11.99 -3.62 36.72
CA LYS A 83 -11.99 -4.81 35.86
C LYS A 83 -12.47 -6.01 36.66
N GLY A 84 -13.68 -6.50 36.37
CA GLY A 84 -14.30 -7.51 37.23
C GLY A 84 -14.85 -6.97 38.56
N PRO A 85 -15.34 -7.86 39.44
CA PRO A 85 -15.82 -7.49 40.78
C PRO A 85 -14.75 -6.80 41.63
N PHE A 86 -15.12 -5.75 42.34
CA PHE A 86 -14.21 -4.97 43.19
C PHE A 86 -14.27 -5.40 44.65
N THR A 87 -13.12 -5.56 45.28
CA THR A 87 -13.00 -5.77 46.74
C THR A 87 -12.14 -4.66 47.33
N PRO A 88 -12.66 -3.84 48.26
CA PRO A 88 -11.90 -2.74 48.83
C PRO A 88 -10.73 -3.25 49.69
N PRO A 89 -9.53 -2.66 49.58
CA PRO A 89 -8.39 -3.01 50.42
C PRO A 89 -8.63 -2.61 51.90
N PRO A 90 -8.02 -3.32 52.87
CA PRO A 90 -8.14 -3.00 54.29
C PRO A 90 -7.56 -1.62 54.63
N ASP A 91 -8.19 -0.91 55.59
CA ASP A 91 -8.04 0.53 55.88
C ASP A 91 -6.61 1.08 56.13
N ASP A 92 -5.59 0.24 56.32
CA ASP A 92 -4.22 0.65 56.69
C ASP A 92 -3.27 0.94 55.50
N ASP A 93 -3.67 0.67 54.25
CA ASP A 93 -2.81 0.83 53.03
C ASP A 93 -3.12 2.08 52.18
N LEU A 94 -3.79 3.08 52.74
CA LEU A 94 -4.04 4.35 52.04
C LEU A 94 -2.78 5.23 52.00
N GLN A 95 -1.98 5.10 50.94
CA GLN A 95 -0.86 6.02 50.67
C GLN A 95 -1.38 7.43 50.31
N PRO A 96 -0.74 8.51 50.82
CA PRO A 96 -1.12 9.88 50.48
C PRO A 96 -0.78 10.23 49.03
N VAL A 97 -1.65 11.05 48.43
CA VAL A 97 -1.64 11.50 47.04
C VAL A 97 -0.29 12.13 46.65
N GLY A 98 0.52 11.38 45.92
CA GLY A 98 1.64 11.88 45.14
C GLY A 98 1.15 12.40 43.80
N ALA A 99 1.48 13.65 43.49
CA ALA A 99 1.09 14.33 42.27
C ALA A 99 1.96 13.89 41.08
N ASP A 100 1.78 12.66 40.59
CA ASP A 100 2.33 12.26 39.29
C ASP A 100 1.17 11.94 38.35
N ARG A 101 0.83 12.93 37.52
CA ARG A 101 0.03 12.73 36.30
C ARG A 101 0.93 12.02 35.28
N PRO A 102 0.41 11.09 34.45
CA PRO A 102 1.18 10.59 33.32
C PRO A 102 1.64 11.77 32.45
N GLU A 103 2.96 11.86 32.24
CA GLU A 103 3.58 12.93 31.47
C GLU A 103 3.04 12.94 30.04
N VAL A 104 2.74 14.15 29.54
CA VAL A 104 2.66 14.38 28.10
C VAL A 104 4.08 14.16 27.56
N ILE A 105 4.31 13.03 26.90
CA ILE A 105 5.59 12.80 26.20
C ILE A 105 5.60 13.76 25.00
N LEU A 106 6.32 14.85 25.17
CA LEU A 106 6.59 15.81 24.11
C LEU A 106 7.73 15.25 23.25
N GLY A 107 7.50 15.15 21.95
CA GLY A 107 8.53 14.81 20.99
C GLY A 107 9.57 15.90 20.82
N ARG A 108 10.58 15.64 19.97
CA ARG A 108 11.45 16.72 19.48
C ARG A 108 10.57 17.84 18.90
N GLY A 109 10.79 19.07 19.33
CA GLY A 109 9.98 20.23 18.91
C GLY A 109 8.69 20.48 19.71
N GLY A 110 8.39 19.73 20.78
CA GLY A 110 7.26 20.03 21.67
C GLY A 110 5.88 19.54 21.17
N ARG A 111 5.84 18.63 20.19
CA ARG A 111 4.61 18.05 19.64
C ARG A 111 4.12 16.84 20.44
N ARG A 112 2.81 16.61 20.48
CA ARG A 112 2.21 15.38 21.04
C ARG A 112 2.57 14.19 20.17
N GLN A 113 2.83 13.06 20.80
CA GLN A 113 3.57 11.99 20.16
C GLN A 113 2.88 10.65 20.51
N ALA A 114 2.59 9.79 19.52
CA ALA A 114 1.77 8.61 19.75
C ALA A 114 2.49 7.52 20.57
N PRO A 115 1.82 6.81 21.49
CA PRO A 115 2.48 5.83 22.36
C PRO A 115 3.06 4.65 21.57
N ILE A 116 4.21 4.15 22.00
CA ILE A 116 4.77 2.89 21.48
C ILE A 116 3.89 1.75 22.00
N THR A 117 3.30 0.99 21.08
CA THR A 117 2.37 -0.11 21.38
C THR A 117 3.06 -1.48 21.47
N GLN A 118 4.35 -1.56 21.12
CA GLN A 118 5.12 -2.82 21.07
C GLN A 118 6.60 -2.62 21.43
N PRO A 119 7.30 -3.64 21.96
CA PRO A 119 8.74 -3.54 22.21
C PRO A 119 9.51 -3.27 20.92
N VAL A 120 10.37 -2.26 20.92
CA VAL A 120 11.30 -1.98 19.82
C VAL A 120 12.47 -2.95 19.90
N VAL A 121 12.72 -3.68 18.82
CA VAL A 121 13.83 -4.64 18.71
C VAL A 121 15.00 -4.03 17.94
N THR A 122 16.22 -4.55 18.13
CA THR A 122 17.34 -4.18 17.26
C THR A 122 17.30 -5.04 16.00
N PRO A 123 17.17 -4.45 14.79
CA PRO A 123 17.16 -5.21 13.56
C PRO A 123 18.43 -6.02 13.36
N THR A 124 18.27 -7.25 12.87
CA THR A 124 19.41 -8.04 12.40
C THR A 124 19.64 -7.77 10.92
N ILE A 125 20.73 -7.09 10.58
CA ILE A 125 21.11 -6.81 9.20
C ILE A 125 22.03 -7.93 8.69
N PRO A 126 21.70 -8.61 7.58
CA PRO A 126 22.54 -9.66 7.04
C PRO A 126 23.88 -9.09 6.57
N ALA A 127 24.98 -9.74 6.97
CA ALA A 127 26.34 -9.32 6.58
C ALA A 127 26.64 -9.54 5.09
N THR A 128 25.91 -10.45 4.44
CA THR A 128 26.08 -10.81 3.03
C THR A 128 24.73 -11.06 2.38
N LEU A 129 24.58 -10.64 1.13
CA LEU A 129 23.37 -10.88 0.33
C LEU A 129 23.65 -11.95 -0.74
N PRO A 130 22.65 -12.79 -1.07
CA PRO A 130 22.83 -13.80 -2.10
C PRO A 130 23.04 -13.13 -3.48
N ALA A 131 23.85 -13.78 -4.32
CA ALA A 131 24.07 -13.32 -5.68
C ALA A 131 22.88 -13.67 -6.59
N PRO A 132 22.57 -12.83 -7.59
CA PRO A 132 21.59 -13.18 -8.62
C PRO A 132 21.92 -14.51 -9.31
N VAL A 133 20.90 -15.33 -9.58
CA VAL A 133 21.02 -16.54 -10.41
C VAL A 133 20.38 -16.30 -11.79
N PRO A 134 20.72 -17.07 -12.84
CA PRO A 134 20.03 -16.97 -14.12
C PRO A 134 18.51 -17.16 -13.99
N ALA A 135 17.74 -16.45 -14.81
CA ALA A 135 16.28 -16.54 -14.86
C ALA A 135 15.80 -16.65 -16.32
N PRO A 136 14.57 -17.15 -16.56
CA PRO A 136 13.97 -17.16 -17.89
C PRO A 136 13.96 -15.76 -18.53
N ALA A 137 14.33 -15.68 -19.81
CA ALA A 137 14.29 -14.43 -20.56
C ALA A 137 12.84 -13.99 -20.80
N ILE A 138 12.63 -12.68 -20.90
CA ILE A 138 11.36 -12.09 -21.30
C ILE A 138 11.52 -11.59 -22.73
N GLU A 139 10.83 -12.24 -23.65
CA GLU A 139 10.92 -11.96 -25.09
C GLU A 139 10.24 -10.63 -25.46
N PRO A 140 10.66 -9.99 -26.57
CA PRO A 140 9.95 -8.85 -27.13
C PRO A 140 8.47 -9.11 -27.35
N LEU A 141 7.66 -8.08 -27.15
CA LEU A 141 6.19 -8.11 -27.24
C LEU A 141 5.50 -9.06 -26.26
N SER A 142 6.21 -9.56 -25.24
CA SER A 142 5.61 -10.39 -24.19
C SER A 142 4.46 -9.65 -23.52
N VAL A 143 3.37 -10.38 -23.27
CA VAL A 143 2.18 -9.88 -22.58
C VAL A 143 2.29 -10.17 -21.09
N MET A 144 2.03 -9.16 -20.26
CA MET A 144 2.12 -9.29 -18.81
C MET A 144 1.09 -8.41 -18.09
N GLY A 145 0.66 -8.83 -16.91
CA GLY A 145 -0.05 -7.96 -15.98
C GLY A 145 0.89 -6.99 -15.27
N VAL A 146 0.37 -5.87 -14.77
CA VAL A 146 1.17 -4.92 -13.98
C VAL A 146 1.42 -5.42 -12.56
N GLY A 147 0.55 -6.24 -11.98
CA GLY A 147 0.73 -6.76 -10.62
C GLY A 147 -0.54 -7.41 -10.10
N SER A 148 -1.35 -6.61 -9.40
CA SER A 148 -2.57 -7.05 -8.72
C SER A 148 -3.67 -7.64 -9.61
N TRP A 149 -4.34 -8.66 -9.07
CA TRP A 149 -5.48 -9.35 -9.66
C TRP A 149 -6.68 -9.35 -8.70
N PRO A 150 -7.94 -9.33 -9.18
CA PRO A 150 -9.11 -9.33 -8.32
C PRO A 150 -9.17 -10.58 -7.43
N ARG A 151 -9.42 -10.38 -6.14
CA ARG A 151 -9.40 -11.45 -5.13
C ARG A 151 -10.79 -12.09 -5.00
N PRO A 152 -10.89 -13.42 -4.82
CA PRO A 152 -12.18 -14.06 -4.57
C PRO A 152 -12.73 -13.66 -3.18
N ARG A 153 -14.06 -13.62 -3.05
CA ARG A 153 -14.74 -13.18 -1.81
C ARG A 153 -14.31 -13.94 -0.55
N TRP A 154 -13.98 -15.22 -0.68
CA TRP A 154 -13.52 -16.00 0.47
C TRP A 154 -12.12 -15.57 0.94
N LEU A 155 -11.26 -15.10 0.03
CA LEU A 155 -9.93 -14.59 0.39
C LEU A 155 -10.03 -13.23 1.07
N LEU A 156 -10.97 -12.37 0.66
CA LEU A 156 -11.22 -11.10 1.34
C LEU A 156 -11.61 -11.32 2.80
N ARG A 157 -12.51 -12.29 3.05
CA ARG A 157 -12.86 -12.70 4.43
C ARG A 157 -11.64 -13.22 5.19
N ALA A 158 -10.82 -14.08 4.57
CA ALA A 158 -9.61 -14.60 5.18
C ALA A 158 -8.58 -13.50 5.50
N LEU A 159 -8.44 -12.47 4.65
CA LEU A 159 -7.61 -11.29 4.90
C LEU A 159 -8.09 -10.54 6.14
N HIS A 160 -9.39 -10.25 6.24
CA HIS A 160 -9.97 -9.56 7.41
C HIS A 160 -9.81 -10.39 8.69
N GLU A 161 -10.15 -11.69 8.64
CA GLU A 161 -10.01 -12.59 9.79
C GLU A 161 -8.55 -12.73 10.24
N ARG A 162 -7.57 -12.76 9.32
CA ARG A 162 -6.15 -12.74 9.67
C ARG A 162 -5.75 -11.42 10.34
N LEU A 163 -6.16 -10.28 9.78
CA LEU A 163 -5.85 -8.96 10.34
C LEU A 163 -6.44 -8.77 11.75
N GLU A 164 -7.58 -9.40 12.03
CA GLU A 164 -8.25 -9.37 13.33
C GLU A 164 -7.82 -10.53 14.25
N SER A 165 -6.75 -11.26 13.89
CA SER A 165 -6.21 -12.39 14.66
C SER A 165 -7.23 -13.51 14.95
N ARG A 166 -8.24 -13.67 14.08
CA ARG A 166 -9.27 -14.72 14.14
C ARG A 166 -8.98 -15.93 13.26
N MET A 167 -7.97 -15.84 12.39
CA MET A 167 -7.51 -16.92 11.52
C MET A 167 -6.00 -17.14 11.71
N SER A 168 -5.56 -18.39 11.73
CA SER A 168 -4.13 -18.69 11.82
C SER A 168 -3.40 -18.42 10.50
N GLU A 169 -2.08 -18.20 10.56
CA GLU A 169 -1.27 -17.98 9.35
C GLU A 169 -1.31 -19.19 8.40
N ALA A 170 -1.42 -20.41 8.95
CA ALA A 170 -1.50 -21.63 8.15
C ALA A 170 -2.80 -21.72 7.36
N GLU A 171 -3.95 -21.47 8.00
CA GLU A 171 -5.26 -21.44 7.35
C GLU A 171 -5.36 -20.32 6.31
N PHE A 172 -4.79 -19.15 6.61
CA PHE A 172 -4.69 -18.06 5.65
C PHE A 172 -3.83 -18.44 4.46
N THR A 173 -2.67 -19.07 4.69
CA THR A 173 -1.74 -19.48 3.63
C THR A 173 -2.40 -20.50 2.68
N GLU A 174 -3.07 -21.52 3.23
CA GLU A 174 -3.80 -22.50 2.42
C GLU A 174 -4.89 -21.84 1.58
N SER A 175 -5.68 -20.98 2.21
CA SER A 175 -6.69 -20.18 1.51
C SER A 175 -6.02 -19.37 0.40
N ALA A 176 -5.03 -18.55 0.70
CA ALA A 176 -4.41 -17.67 -0.28
C ALA A 176 -3.68 -18.44 -1.40
N ASP A 177 -3.12 -19.63 -1.15
CA ASP A 177 -2.56 -20.53 -2.17
C ASP A 177 -3.60 -20.86 -3.26
N ASP A 178 -4.84 -21.14 -2.89
CA ASP A 178 -5.92 -21.42 -3.85
C ASP A 178 -6.28 -20.20 -4.70
N ALA A 179 -6.26 -19.00 -4.12
CA ALA A 179 -6.51 -17.77 -4.87
C ALA A 179 -5.41 -17.49 -5.88
N VAL A 180 -4.15 -17.74 -5.51
CA VAL A 180 -3.00 -17.59 -6.43
C VAL A 180 -3.13 -18.59 -7.57
N ARG A 181 -3.53 -19.85 -7.31
CA ARG A 181 -3.77 -20.83 -8.38
C ARG A 181 -4.81 -20.33 -9.39
N LEU A 182 -5.92 -19.76 -8.91
CA LEU A 182 -6.96 -19.19 -9.77
C LEU A 182 -6.46 -17.98 -10.58
N ALA A 183 -5.72 -17.07 -9.97
CA ALA A 183 -5.17 -15.89 -10.63
C ALA A 183 -4.11 -16.27 -11.68
N VAL A 184 -3.24 -17.22 -11.38
CA VAL A 184 -2.23 -17.75 -12.32
C VAL A 184 -2.91 -18.44 -13.50
N ASP A 185 -3.89 -19.31 -13.23
CA ASP A 185 -4.61 -20.01 -14.30
C ASP A 185 -5.37 -19.03 -15.22
N ALA A 186 -5.98 -17.99 -14.66
CA ALA A 186 -6.62 -16.94 -15.46
C ALA A 186 -5.62 -16.18 -16.35
N GLN A 187 -4.46 -15.81 -15.83
CA GLN A 187 -3.40 -15.16 -16.63
C GLN A 187 -2.91 -16.07 -17.76
N LEU A 188 -2.72 -17.36 -17.47
CA LEU A 188 -2.28 -18.35 -18.47
C LEU A 188 -3.33 -18.55 -19.57
N ARG A 189 -4.61 -18.67 -19.21
CA ARG A 189 -5.74 -18.76 -20.16
C ARG A 189 -5.86 -17.51 -21.03
N ALA A 190 -5.63 -16.33 -20.45
CA ALA A 190 -5.58 -15.07 -21.18
C ALA A 190 -4.37 -14.98 -22.15
N GLY A 191 -3.40 -15.89 -22.04
CA GLY A 191 -2.23 -15.91 -22.91
C GLY A 191 -1.10 -14.99 -22.46
N ALA A 192 -0.99 -14.68 -21.17
CA ALA A 192 0.13 -13.94 -20.60
C ALA A 192 1.45 -14.72 -20.75
N ASP A 193 2.52 -14.04 -21.14
CA ASP A 193 3.88 -14.60 -21.29
C ASP A 193 4.70 -14.48 -20.01
N VAL A 194 4.40 -13.48 -19.18
CA VAL A 194 5.00 -13.28 -17.86
C VAL A 194 3.89 -13.26 -16.82
N VAL A 195 4.06 -14.05 -15.76
CA VAL A 195 3.01 -14.32 -14.77
C VAL A 195 3.35 -13.67 -13.44
N THR A 196 2.33 -13.12 -12.77
CA THR A 196 2.42 -12.65 -11.38
C THR A 196 1.60 -13.57 -10.47
N ASP A 197 1.81 -13.48 -9.16
CA ASP A 197 0.95 -14.14 -8.17
C ASP A 197 -0.44 -13.45 -8.05
N GLY A 198 -0.64 -12.33 -8.75
CA GLY A 198 -1.83 -11.49 -8.65
C GLY A 198 -1.93 -10.72 -7.33
N GLU A 199 -0.85 -10.63 -6.55
CA GLU A 199 -0.77 -9.98 -5.22
C GLU A 199 -1.83 -10.48 -4.23
N GLN A 200 -2.27 -11.73 -4.38
CA GLN A 200 -3.46 -12.25 -3.69
C GLN A 200 -3.31 -12.23 -2.15
N ARG A 201 -2.08 -12.27 -1.62
CA ARG A 201 -1.80 -12.26 -0.16
C ARG A 201 -1.88 -10.89 0.49
N ARG A 202 -2.00 -9.85 -0.32
CA ARG A 202 -1.82 -8.46 0.08
C ARG A 202 -3.18 -7.77 0.20
N ASP A 203 -3.33 -6.96 1.23
CA ASP A 203 -4.48 -6.07 1.45
C ASP A 203 -4.47 -4.89 0.46
N ASN A 204 -3.28 -4.33 0.24
CA ASN A 204 -3.01 -3.42 -0.87
C ASN A 204 -1.53 -3.49 -1.31
N TYR A 205 -1.20 -2.75 -2.37
CA TYR A 205 0.09 -2.80 -3.03
C TYR A 205 1.29 -2.25 -2.20
N SER A 206 1.06 -1.48 -1.12
CA SER A 206 2.15 -0.81 -0.38
C SER A 206 2.16 -1.06 1.13
N SER A 207 1.01 -1.02 1.83
CA SER A 207 0.93 -1.18 3.29
C SER A 207 1.44 -2.52 3.77
N PHE A 208 1.30 -3.58 2.96
CA PHE A 208 1.69 -4.94 3.36
C PHE A 208 3.16 -4.99 3.77
N VAL A 209 4.04 -4.15 3.18
CA VAL A 209 5.44 -4.05 3.59
C VAL A 209 5.55 -3.66 5.05
N GLY A 210 4.89 -2.57 5.47
CA GLY A 210 4.92 -2.11 6.86
C GLY A 210 4.40 -3.15 7.86
N GLY A 211 3.44 -4.01 7.45
CA GLY A 211 2.97 -5.13 8.27
C GLY A 211 3.96 -6.31 8.40
N LEU A 212 5.04 -6.31 7.62
CA LEU A 212 6.05 -7.38 7.61
C LEU A 212 7.41 -6.93 8.19
N LEU A 213 7.64 -5.63 8.37
CA LEU A 213 8.89 -5.11 8.90
C LEU A 213 8.95 -5.15 10.43
N GLU A 214 10.15 -5.38 10.95
CA GLU A 214 10.43 -5.19 12.37
C GLU A 214 10.30 -3.70 12.71
N ASN A 215 9.76 -3.41 13.90
CA ASN A 215 9.52 -2.06 14.40
C ASN A 215 8.53 -1.21 13.59
N CYS A 216 7.76 -1.83 12.67
CA CYS A 216 6.65 -1.19 11.98
C CYS A 216 5.34 -1.90 12.32
N GLN A 217 4.22 -1.17 12.35
CA GLN A 217 2.89 -1.75 12.54
C GLN A 217 1.84 -0.99 11.73
N LEU A 218 0.88 -1.73 11.17
CA LEU A 218 -0.30 -1.15 10.55
C LEU A 218 -1.33 -0.72 11.59
N ILE A 219 -1.42 0.58 11.86
CA ILE A 219 -2.40 1.17 12.78
C ILE A 219 -3.53 1.86 12.02
N PRO A 220 -4.78 1.84 12.53
CA PRO A 220 -5.87 2.60 11.94
C PRO A 220 -5.52 4.08 11.85
N VAL A 221 -5.82 4.72 10.73
CA VAL A 221 -5.48 6.14 10.56
C VAL A 221 -6.28 7.04 11.51
N THR A 222 -7.47 6.59 11.94
CA THR A 222 -8.25 7.25 13.00
C THR A 222 -7.49 7.37 14.32
N ASP A 223 -6.55 6.46 14.60
CA ASP A 223 -5.77 6.49 15.83
C ASP A 223 -4.69 7.57 15.81
N LEU A 224 -4.43 8.16 14.62
CA LEU A 224 -3.46 9.23 14.42
C LEU A 224 -4.04 10.64 14.62
N LEU A 225 -5.36 10.77 14.56
CA LEU A 225 -6.07 12.05 14.72
C LEU A 225 -5.63 12.90 15.92
N PRO A 226 -5.36 12.33 17.12
CA PRO A 226 -4.95 13.13 18.27
C PRO A 226 -3.52 13.69 18.20
N TYR A 227 -2.73 13.27 17.21
CA TYR A 227 -1.29 13.52 17.13
C TYR A 227 -0.86 14.29 15.89
N VAL A 228 -1.74 14.48 14.91
CA VAL A 228 -1.49 15.33 13.74
C VAL A 228 -1.64 16.81 14.10
N ASP A 229 -0.95 17.69 13.36
CA ASP A 229 -0.95 19.13 13.63
C ASP A 229 -2.32 19.79 13.42
N ASP A 230 -3.04 19.37 12.37
CA ASP A 230 -4.39 19.84 12.05
C ASP A 230 -5.36 18.64 11.91
N PRO A 231 -5.99 18.21 13.02
CA PRO A 231 -6.94 17.11 13.00
C PRO A 231 -8.15 17.37 12.11
N VAL A 232 -8.59 18.63 11.97
CA VAL A 232 -9.77 18.99 11.15
C VAL A 232 -9.45 18.83 9.68
N GLN A 233 -8.27 19.30 9.24
CA GLN A 233 -7.80 19.07 7.88
C GLN A 233 -7.62 17.58 7.62
N PHE A 234 -7.02 16.84 8.54
CA PHE A 234 -6.80 15.40 8.40
C PHE A 234 -8.11 14.61 8.32
N GLU A 235 -9.12 14.96 9.14
CA GLU A 235 -10.47 14.38 9.03
C GLU A 235 -11.13 14.70 7.69
N ALA A 236 -10.98 15.93 7.18
CA ALA A 236 -11.51 16.29 5.87
C ALA A 236 -10.83 15.51 4.74
N GLU A 237 -9.52 15.26 4.86
CA GLU A 237 -8.76 14.41 3.93
C GLU A 237 -9.22 12.94 4.00
N LEU A 238 -9.47 12.42 5.21
CA LEU A 238 -10.01 11.07 5.43
C LEU A 238 -11.45 10.93 4.94
N ALA A 239 -12.29 11.95 5.12
CA ALA A 239 -13.69 11.94 4.67
C ALA A 239 -13.82 12.08 3.14
N ALA A 240 -12.79 12.63 2.48
CA ALA A 240 -12.70 12.63 1.03
C ALA A 240 -12.32 11.25 0.46
N LEU A 241 -11.94 10.29 1.31
CA LEU A 241 -11.76 8.90 0.91
C LEU A 241 -13.13 8.27 0.69
N ASP A 242 -13.34 7.66 -0.47
CA ASP A 242 -14.49 6.79 -0.73
C ASP A 242 -14.34 5.42 -0.02
N VAL A 243 -13.61 5.40 1.10
CA VAL A 243 -13.29 4.25 1.94
C VAL A 243 -13.47 4.67 3.40
N PRO A 244 -14.19 3.91 4.25
CA PRO A 244 -14.36 4.26 5.65
C PRO A 244 -13.01 4.45 6.35
N ALA A 245 -12.81 5.60 7.02
CA ALA A 245 -11.53 5.96 7.64
C ALA A 245 -10.97 4.91 8.61
N GLY A 246 -11.85 4.17 9.32
CA GLY A 246 -11.44 3.07 10.22
C GLY A 246 -10.92 1.80 9.52
N GLN A 247 -11.06 1.72 8.20
CA GLN A 247 -10.52 0.62 7.37
C GLN A 247 -9.16 0.96 6.76
N VAL A 248 -8.76 2.24 6.80
CA VAL A 248 -7.45 2.67 6.30
C VAL A 248 -6.42 2.48 7.41
N ARG A 249 -5.31 1.84 7.07
CA ARG A 249 -4.20 1.60 8.00
C ARG A 249 -2.93 2.28 7.49
N HIS A 250 -2.24 2.96 8.39
CA HIS A 250 -0.95 3.58 8.16
C HIS A 250 0.19 2.72 8.74
N PRO A 251 1.30 2.53 8.01
CA PRO A 251 2.50 1.86 8.51
C PRO A 251 3.28 2.75 9.48
N ALA A 252 2.97 2.65 10.77
CA ALA A 252 3.64 3.40 11.82
C ALA A 252 5.01 2.81 12.15
N VAL A 253 6.04 3.65 12.14
CA VAL A 253 7.43 3.28 12.44
C VAL A 253 7.78 3.68 13.87
N PHE A 254 8.21 2.72 14.67
CA PHE A 254 8.50 2.90 16.11
C PHE A 254 9.99 2.76 16.46
N GLY A 255 10.82 2.35 15.51
CA GLY A 255 12.26 2.14 15.68
C GLY A 255 12.95 1.83 14.34
N PRO A 256 14.27 1.59 14.34
CA PRO A 256 15.01 1.22 13.14
C PRO A 256 14.36 0.02 12.43
N LEU A 257 14.12 0.12 11.12
CA LEU A 257 13.38 -0.92 10.40
C LEU A 257 14.26 -2.15 10.17
N GLY A 258 13.65 -3.33 10.27
CA GLY A 258 14.32 -4.59 10.01
C GLY A 258 13.50 -5.52 9.14
N ARG A 259 14.15 -6.51 8.54
CA ARG A 259 13.49 -7.54 7.73
C ARG A 259 13.79 -8.92 8.31
N GLY A 260 13.02 -9.31 9.33
CA GLY A 260 13.14 -10.61 9.98
C GLY A 260 12.69 -11.80 9.12
N ARG A 261 11.95 -11.54 8.03
CA ARG A 261 11.47 -12.54 7.06
C ARG A 261 11.37 -11.96 5.65
N PRO A 262 11.48 -12.78 4.58
CA PRO A 262 11.24 -12.32 3.22
C PRO A 262 9.85 -11.70 3.03
N LEU A 263 9.77 -10.65 2.21
CA LEU A 263 8.52 -9.94 1.93
C LEU A 263 7.65 -10.73 0.94
N THR A 264 8.22 -11.14 -0.19
CA THR A 264 7.50 -11.68 -1.36
C THR A 264 8.21 -12.86 -2.04
N VAL A 265 9.42 -13.23 -1.62
CA VAL A 265 10.14 -14.42 -2.16
C VAL A 265 9.27 -15.68 -2.16
N HIS A 266 8.49 -15.90 -1.09
CA HIS A 266 7.61 -17.05 -0.97
C HIS A 266 6.46 -17.03 -1.98
N GLU A 267 5.96 -15.84 -2.36
CA GLU A 267 4.95 -15.65 -3.40
C GLU A 267 5.51 -16.08 -4.76
N ALA A 268 6.72 -15.62 -5.09
CA ALA A 268 7.40 -15.96 -6.34
C ALA A 268 7.66 -17.47 -6.45
N GLN A 269 8.22 -18.06 -5.39
CA GLN A 269 8.50 -19.50 -5.35
C GLN A 269 7.25 -20.35 -5.47
N PHE A 270 6.10 -19.87 -5.00
CA PHE A 270 4.83 -20.55 -5.18
C PHE A 270 4.41 -20.55 -6.66
N VAL A 271 4.43 -19.40 -7.32
CA VAL A 271 4.08 -19.27 -8.75
C VAL A 271 5.02 -20.09 -9.64
N GLN A 272 6.32 -20.10 -9.36
CA GLN A 272 7.31 -20.89 -10.10
C GLN A 272 7.06 -22.41 -10.04
N ARG A 273 6.26 -22.91 -9.09
CA ARG A 273 5.83 -24.32 -9.06
C ARG A 273 4.60 -24.59 -9.92
N LEU A 274 3.89 -23.55 -10.35
CA LEU A 274 2.66 -23.64 -11.13
C LEU A 274 2.90 -23.48 -12.64
N THR A 275 4.01 -22.88 -13.04
CA THR A 275 4.30 -22.58 -14.45
C THR A 275 5.80 -22.47 -14.72
N ASP A 276 6.20 -22.83 -15.94
CA ASP A 276 7.56 -22.61 -16.45
C ASP A 276 7.76 -21.20 -17.07
N LYS A 277 6.69 -20.40 -17.14
CA LYS A 277 6.76 -19.03 -17.67
C LYS A 277 7.57 -18.11 -16.75
N PRO A 278 8.24 -17.08 -17.29
CA PRO A 278 8.88 -16.03 -16.51
C PRO A 278 7.93 -15.47 -15.42
N VAL A 279 8.41 -15.40 -14.19
CA VAL A 279 7.65 -14.83 -13.05
C VAL A 279 8.10 -13.39 -12.80
N LYS A 280 7.12 -12.49 -12.63
CA LYS A 280 7.32 -11.10 -12.24
C LYS A 280 6.74 -10.85 -10.85
N VAL A 281 7.47 -10.10 -10.03
CA VAL A 281 7.04 -9.69 -8.69
C VAL A 281 7.02 -8.17 -8.62
N SER A 282 5.94 -7.60 -8.10
CA SER A 282 5.83 -6.16 -7.86
C SER A 282 6.04 -5.85 -6.37
N LEU A 283 6.79 -4.79 -6.10
CA LEU A 283 7.05 -4.22 -4.78
C LEU A 283 6.77 -2.72 -4.83
N PRO A 284 6.33 -2.08 -3.73
CA PRO A 284 6.31 -0.63 -3.66
C PRO A 284 7.75 -0.09 -3.73
N GLY A 285 7.93 1.04 -4.41
CA GLY A 285 9.23 1.68 -4.54
C GLY A 285 9.70 2.37 -3.25
N PRO A 286 11.02 2.60 -3.11
CA PRO A 286 11.60 3.21 -1.90
C PRO A 286 11.12 4.64 -1.68
N TYR A 287 10.88 5.42 -2.73
CA TYR A 287 10.43 6.80 -2.58
C TYR A 287 8.97 6.87 -2.12
N LEU A 288 8.10 6.06 -2.74
CA LEU A 288 6.74 5.81 -2.26
C LEU A 288 6.75 5.44 -0.76
N LEU A 289 7.46 4.38 -0.37
CA LEU A 289 7.49 3.94 1.02
C LEU A 289 8.03 5.00 1.98
N THR A 290 9.06 5.75 1.58
CA THR A 290 9.59 6.84 2.41
C THR A 290 8.52 7.90 2.66
N ARG A 291 7.76 8.30 1.63
CA ARG A 291 6.67 9.26 1.79
C ARG A 291 5.48 8.69 2.56
N THR A 292 5.22 7.39 2.47
CA THR A 292 4.05 6.80 3.14
C THR A 292 4.29 6.39 4.58
N MET A 293 5.53 6.12 4.96
CA MET A 293 5.90 5.65 6.29
C MET A 293 6.43 6.78 7.19
N TRP A 294 6.84 7.91 6.61
CA TRP A 294 7.26 9.07 7.39
C TRP A 294 6.05 9.82 7.95
N MET A 295 5.95 9.89 9.27
CA MET A 295 5.04 10.79 9.99
C MET A 295 5.75 11.36 11.20
N GLU A 296 5.90 12.68 11.28
CA GLU A 296 6.68 13.33 12.35
C GLU A 296 6.21 12.94 13.77
N CYS A 297 4.89 12.82 13.96
CA CYS A 297 4.32 12.46 15.27
C CYS A 297 4.62 11.00 15.72
N LEU A 298 5.19 10.17 14.83
CA LEU A 298 5.59 8.78 15.06
C LEU A 298 7.09 8.57 14.88
N SER A 299 7.60 8.94 13.71
CA SER A 299 8.91 8.58 13.15
C SER A 299 10.07 9.35 13.78
N ASP A 300 9.83 10.58 14.26
CA ASP A 300 10.85 11.43 14.91
C ASP A 300 11.42 10.84 16.22
N ARG A 301 10.82 9.75 16.71
CA ARG A 301 11.36 8.95 17.83
C ARG A 301 12.45 7.99 17.39
N ALA A 302 12.34 7.50 16.16
CA ALA A 302 13.16 6.43 15.60
C ALA A 302 14.26 6.97 14.69
N TYR A 303 14.00 8.07 13.99
CA TYR A 303 14.88 8.69 13.00
C TYR A 303 14.88 10.21 13.17
N ASP A 304 15.99 10.85 12.78
CA ASP A 304 16.13 12.30 12.87
C ASP A 304 15.32 13.01 11.75
N ASP A 305 15.25 12.41 10.57
CA ASP A 305 14.53 12.90 9.40
C ASP A 305 14.09 11.76 8.45
N ARG A 306 13.32 12.11 7.41
CA ARG A 306 12.84 11.14 6.40
C ARG A 306 13.99 10.51 5.62
N GLU A 307 15.10 11.23 5.46
CA GLU A 307 16.29 10.76 4.75
C GLU A 307 16.93 9.60 5.50
N ASP A 308 17.00 9.64 6.83
CA ASP A 308 17.49 8.53 7.65
C ASP A 308 16.55 7.31 7.62
N LEU A 309 15.22 7.52 7.66
CA LEU A 309 14.25 6.44 7.44
C LEU A 309 14.44 5.79 6.06
N SER A 310 14.67 6.62 5.03
CA SER A 310 14.81 6.15 3.65
C SER A 310 15.99 5.20 3.46
N ARG A 311 17.07 5.35 4.23
CA ARG A 311 18.24 4.45 4.20
C ARG A 311 17.85 3.02 4.58
N ASP A 312 17.04 2.88 5.63
CA ASP A 312 16.58 1.56 6.06
C ASP A 312 15.54 0.97 5.10
N ILE A 313 14.67 1.80 4.53
CA ILE A 313 13.72 1.37 3.47
C ILE A 313 14.49 0.82 2.26
N VAL A 314 15.47 1.58 1.74
CA VAL A 314 16.30 1.14 0.61
C VAL A 314 17.05 -0.14 0.95
N ARG A 315 17.65 -0.23 2.15
CA ARG A 315 18.33 -1.45 2.60
C ARG A 315 17.40 -2.66 2.60
N VAL A 316 16.23 -2.56 3.23
CA VAL A 316 15.24 -3.65 3.32
C VAL A 316 14.75 -4.09 1.94
N LEU A 317 14.42 -3.15 1.05
CA LEU A 317 14.00 -3.48 -0.32
C LEU A 317 15.15 -4.10 -1.13
N ARG A 318 16.38 -3.64 -0.92
CA ARG A 318 17.57 -4.20 -1.56
C ARG A 318 17.86 -5.62 -1.06
N GLU A 319 17.70 -5.89 0.22
CA GLU A 319 17.77 -7.25 0.76
C GLU A 319 16.75 -8.16 0.05
N GLU A 320 15.50 -7.72 -0.07
CA GLU A 320 14.44 -8.48 -0.75
C GLU A 320 14.76 -8.71 -2.23
N LEU A 321 15.19 -7.66 -2.94
CA LEU A 321 15.60 -7.70 -4.34
C LEU A 321 16.69 -8.75 -4.58
N HIS A 322 17.73 -8.79 -3.73
CA HIS A 322 18.76 -9.82 -3.81
C HIS A 322 18.18 -11.24 -3.68
N HIS A 323 17.26 -11.46 -2.73
CA HIS A 323 16.64 -12.77 -2.53
C HIS A 323 15.72 -13.16 -3.70
N LEU A 324 14.97 -12.21 -4.27
CA LEU A 324 14.13 -12.44 -5.45
C LEU A 324 14.99 -12.79 -6.68
N LEU A 325 16.08 -12.06 -6.91
CA LEU A 325 17.00 -12.32 -8.01
C LEU A 325 17.71 -13.68 -7.84
N ALA A 326 18.06 -14.06 -6.61
CA ALA A 326 18.63 -15.36 -6.25
C ALA A 326 17.60 -16.51 -6.32
N ALA A 327 16.31 -16.21 -6.19
CA ALA A 327 15.22 -17.16 -6.40
C ALA A 327 14.86 -17.35 -7.89
N GLY A 328 15.57 -16.69 -8.82
CA GLY A 328 15.33 -16.84 -10.26
C GLY A 328 14.10 -16.09 -10.77
N VAL A 329 13.64 -15.05 -10.06
CA VAL A 329 12.56 -14.17 -10.54
C VAL A 329 12.99 -13.45 -11.81
N ALA A 330 12.19 -13.51 -12.88
CA ALA A 330 12.59 -12.96 -14.18
C ALA A 330 12.59 -11.43 -14.19
N LEU A 331 11.64 -10.80 -13.49
CA LEU A 331 11.53 -9.35 -13.40
C LEU A 331 11.02 -8.91 -12.02
N VAL A 332 11.77 -8.04 -11.34
CA VAL A 332 11.34 -7.40 -10.10
C VAL A 332 10.93 -5.96 -10.40
N GLN A 333 9.66 -5.64 -10.21
CA GLN A 333 9.08 -4.33 -10.47
C GLN A 333 8.97 -3.53 -9.18
N PHE A 334 9.33 -2.25 -9.24
CA PHE A 334 9.09 -1.28 -8.18
C PHE A 334 8.02 -0.27 -8.63
N ASP A 335 7.02 -0.05 -7.79
CA ASP A 335 5.87 0.81 -8.10
C ASP A 335 6.06 2.19 -7.47
N GLU A 336 6.16 3.22 -8.31
CA GLU A 336 6.36 4.63 -7.92
C GLU A 336 5.29 5.55 -8.51
N PRO A 337 3.98 5.31 -8.27
CA PRO A 337 2.92 6.17 -8.79
C PRO A 337 3.03 7.62 -8.29
N VAL A 338 3.64 7.80 -7.12
CA VAL A 338 3.86 9.09 -6.47
C VAL A 338 4.78 10.02 -7.26
N LEU A 339 5.63 9.51 -8.15
CA LEU A 339 6.42 10.37 -9.03
C LEU A 339 5.56 11.24 -9.94
N THR A 340 4.39 10.76 -10.37
CA THR A 340 3.44 11.60 -11.14
C THR A 340 2.77 12.65 -10.28
N GLU A 341 2.50 12.35 -9.00
CA GLU A 341 2.00 13.32 -8.02
C GLU A 341 3.03 14.41 -7.75
N VAL A 342 4.33 14.08 -7.74
CA VAL A 342 5.41 15.06 -7.61
C VAL A 342 5.47 16.01 -8.80
N VAL A 343 5.08 15.62 -10.01
CA VAL A 343 5.13 16.53 -11.17
C VAL A 343 3.81 17.22 -11.46
N TYR A 344 2.68 16.56 -11.20
CA TYR A 344 1.34 17.04 -11.57
C TYR A 344 0.43 17.40 -10.38
N GLY A 345 0.82 17.03 -9.16
CA GLY A 345 0.06 17.40 -7.96
C GLY A 345 0.12 18.91 -7.68
N THR A 346 -1.00 19.50 -7.24
CA THR A 346 -1.11 20.92 -6.89
C THR A 346 -0.83 21.14 -5.40
N PRO A 347 0.13 22.01 -5.02
CA PRO A 347 0.35 22.38 -3.62
C PRO A 347 -0.86 23.09 -2.99
N GLY A 348 -1.21 22.78 -1.75
CA GLY A 348 -2.25 23.50 -0.98
C GLY A 348 -3.71 23.24 -1.40
N GLN A 349 -3.96 22.29 -2.32
CA GLN A 349 -5.30 21.82 -2.66
C GLN A 349 -5.50 20.35 -2.30
N GLY A 350 -4.97 19.90 -1.14
CA GLY A 350 -5.11 18.53 -0.64
C GLY A 350 -5.02 17.51 -1.76
N GLY A 351 -3.84 17.44 -2.41
CA GLY A 351 -3.62 16.66 -3.63
C GLY A 351 -4.40 15.35 -3.55
N ARG A 352 -5.36 15.17 -4.47
CA ARG A 352 -6.49 14.23 -4.38
C ARG A 352 -6.11 12.74 -4.45
N THR A 353 -5.03 12.34 -3.80
CA THR A 353 -4.57 10.95 -3.76
C THR A 353 -3.86 10.66 -2.44
N PHE A 354 -4.53 10.96 -1.32
CA PHE A 354 -4.22 10.32 -0.02
C PHE A 354 -4.10 8.78 -0.16
N MET A 355 -4.77 8.18 -1.16
CA MET A 355 -4.69 6.77 -1.53
C MET A 355 -3.29 6.28 -1.95
N CYS A 356 -2.34 7.16 -2.27
CA CYS A 356 -0.93 6.80 -2.45
C CYS A 356 -0.16 6.73 -1.11
N GLY A 357 -0.85 6.90 0.02
CA GLY A 357 -0.32 6.81 1.38
C GLY A 357 0.64 7.92 1.78
N ALA A 358 0.97 8.85 0.87
CA ALA A 358 1.95 9.91 1.11
C ALA A 358 1.34 11.05 1.93
N LEU A 359 1.32 10.86 3.24
CA LEU A 359 1.07 11.91 4.22
C LEU A 359 2.37 12.68 4.45
N GLY A 360 2.60 13.78 3.73
CA GLY A 360 3.78 14.59 4.03
C GLY A 360 4.06 15.70 3.05
N GLU A 361 4.58 16.79 3.61
CA GLU A 361 5.09 17.97 2.95
C GLU A 361 5.92 17.62 1.71
N ARG A 362 5.62 18.29 0.59
CA ARG A 362 6.32 18.11 -0.66
C ARG A 362 7.36 19.23 -0.81
N GLY A 363 8.64 18.86 -0.96
CA GLY A 363 9.70 19.77 -1.36
C GLY A 363 9.52 20.31 -2.78
N ARG A 364 10.51 21.05 -3.30
CA ARG A 364 10.44 21.51 -4.69
C ARG A 364 10.51 20.29 -5.62
N VAL A 365 9.80 20.34 -6.76
CA VAL A 365 9.75 19.23 -7.74
C VAL A 365 11.15 18.65 -8.02
N GLY A 366 12.13 19.51 -8.34
CA GLY A 366 13.48 19.06 -8.65
C GLY A 366 14.17 18.34 -7.50
N GLU A 367 14.03 18.85 -6.27
CA GLU A 367 14.62 18.26 -5.06
C GLU A 367 14.01 16.88 -4.77
N GLU A 368 12.69 16.75 -4.90
CA GLU A 368 11.97 15.48 -4.71
C GLU A 368 12.36 14.43 -5.77
N LEU A 369 12.48 14.84 -7.04
CA LEU A 369 12.92 13.93 -8.10
C LEU A 369 14.39 13.53 -7.93
N ASP A 370 15.25 14.44 -7.46
CA ASP A 370 16.65 14.13 -7.14
C ASP A 370 16.76 13.17 -5.95
N PHE A 371 15.93 13.36 -4.92
CA PHE A 371 15.85 12.45 -3.79
C PHE A 371 15.38 11.06 -4.23
N ALA A 372 14.26 10.98 -4.95
CA ALA A 372 13.75 9.73 -5.50
C ALA A 372 14.78 9.02 -6.38
N ARG A 373 15.51 9.77 -7.22
CA ARG A 373 16.61 9.25 -8.03
C ARG A 373 17.68 8.58 -7.17
N GLY A 374 18.11 9.24 -6.09
CA GLY A 374 19.13 8.71 -5.18
C GLY A 374 18.71 7.36 -4.58
N LEU A 375 17.48 7.27 -4.07
CA LEU A 375 16.94 6.05 -3.47
C LEU A 375 16.86 4.90 -4.48
N LEU A 376 16.36 5.19 -5.69
CA LEU A 376 16.21 4.20 -6.76
C LEU A 376 17.56 3.73 -7.32
N GLN A 377 18.55 4.61 -7.40
CA GLN A 377 19.92 4.24 -7.81
C GLN A 377 20.61 3.38 -6.74
N GLU A 378 20.47 3.72 -5.46
CA GLU A 378 21.04 2.92 -4.37
C GLU A 378 20.40 1.52 -4.30
N LEU A 379 19.09 1.43 -4.48
CA LEU A 379 18.35 0.18 -4.56
C LEU A 379 18.91 -0.75 -5.66
N THR A 380 19.21 -0.21 -6.84
CA THR A 380 19.58 -0.96 -8.04
C THR A 380 21.08 -1.14 -8.26
N SER A 381 21.93 -0.38 -7.54
CA SER A 381 23.37 -0.33 -7.77
C SER A 381 24.04 -1.72 -7.77
N GLY A 382 24.83 -2.04 -8.79
CA GLY A 382 25.57 -3.30 -8.89
C GLY A 382 24.70 -4.55 -9.12
N LEU A 383 23.43 -4.40 -9.47
CA LEU A 383 22.50 -5.48 -9.79
C LEU A 383 22.11 -5.49 -11.28
N PRO A 384 21.62 -6.62 -11.81
CA PRO A 384 21.21 -6.74 -13.21
C PRO A 384 19.99 -5.87 -13.53
N GLY A 385 20.23 -4.66 -14.04
CA GLY A 385 19.21 -3.68 -14.43
C GLY A 385 18.12 -4.25 -15.32
N GLU A 386 18.50 -5.12 -16.26
CA GLU A 386 17.61 -5.81 -17.19
C GLU A 386 16.58 -6.73 -16.53
N ARG A 387 16.75 -7.06 -15.24
CA ARG A 387 15.77 -7.83 -14.44
C ARG A 387 15.00 -6.97 -13.45
N MET A 388 15.08 -5.64 -13.60
CA MET A 388 14.38 -4.69 -12.77
C MET A 388 13.48 -3.80 -13.61
N ALA A 389 12.28 -3.54 -13.11
CA ALA A 389 11.31 -2.66 -13.73
C ALA A 389 10.88 -1.54 -12.78
N LEU A 390 10.51 -0.40 -13.34
CA LEU A 390 9.86 0.68 -12.63
C LEU A 390 8.48 0.92 -13.23
N HIS A 391 7.43 0.79 -12.43
CA HIS A 391 6.08 1.14 -12.83
C HIS A 391 5.71 2.53 -12.34
N ILE A 392 5.19 3.33 -13.26
CA ILE A 392 4.67 4.66 -12.96
C ILE A 392 3.31 4.79 -13.64
N CYS A 393 2.32 5.24 -12.87
CA CYS A 393 0.97 5.52 -13.34
C CYS A 393 0.43 6.78 -12.64
N ARG A 394 -0.81 7.14 -12.96
CA ARG A 394 -1.47 8.37 -12.50
C ARG A 394 -2.63 8.10 -11.54
N GLY A 395 -2.57 6.95 -10.86
CA GLY A 395 -3.52 6.53 -9.83
C GLY A 395 -4.52 5.48 -10.34
N ASN A 396 -4.80 4.49 -9.47
CA ASN A 396 -5.60 3.33 -9.81
C ASN A 396 -6.49 2.87 -8.63
N TRP A 397 -7.20 3.82 -8.04
CA TRP A 397 -8.07 3.64 -6.87
C TRP A 397 -9.57 3.77 -7.19
N THR A 398 -9.91 4.28 -8.36
CA THR A 398 -11.28 4.43 -8.85
C THR A 398 -11.34 4.16 -10.36
N PRO A 399 -12.45 3.62 -10.87
CA PRO A 399 -12.71 3.54 -12.31
C PRO A 399 -12.98 4.92 -12.93
N ASP A 400 -13.28 5.95 -12.14
CA ASP A 400 -13.51 7.31 -12.64
C ASP A 400 -12.19 7.99 -13.07
N GLU A 401 -11.95 8.03 -14.37
CA GLU A 401 -10.79 8.68 -14.98
C GLU A 401 -10.66 10.17 -14.66
N ALA A 402 -11.77 10.86 -14.35
CA ALA A 402 -11.73 12.30 -14.03
C ALA A 402 -11.06 12.59 -12.68
N MET A 403 -10.88 11.56 -11.84
CA MET A 403 -10.26 11.68 -10.52
C MET A 403 -8.76 11.34 -10.53
N ALA A 404 -8.24 10.83 -11.66
CA ALA A 404 -6.82 10.52 -11.83
C ALA A 404 -6.02 11.72 -12.37
N LEU A 405 -4.70 11.73 -12.14
CA LEU A 405 -3.81 12.81 -12.59
C LEU A 405 -3.69 12.84 -14.12
N ALA A 406 -3.44 13.99 -14.74
CA ALA A 406 -3.30 14.13 -16.20
C ALA A 406 -1.95 14.74 -16.59
N GLY A 407 -1.38 14.27 -17.70
CA GLY A 407 -0.12 14.79 -18.26
C GLY A 407 0.77 13.68 -18.83
N ASP A 408 1.61 14.01 -19.81
CA ASP A 408 2.55 13.06 -20.45
C ASP A 408 3.70 12.62 -19.51
N TYR A 409 4.73 11.92 -20.01
CA TYR A 409 5.90 11.56 -19.18
C TYR A 409 7.08 12.53 -19.34
N ARG A 410 6.93 13.60 -20.12
CA ARG A 410 8.04 14.53 -20.45
C ARG A 410 8.77 15.04 -19.20
N PRO A 411 8.10 15.40 -18.08
CA PRO A 411 8.79 15.86 -16.87
C PRO A 411 9.63 14.78 -16.18
N LEU A 412 9.31 13.50 -16.39
CA LEU A 412 9.98 12.37 -15.75
C LEU A 412 11.05 11.74 -16.64
N VAL A 413 11.07 12.01 -17.95
CA VAL A 413 12.09 11.48 -18.88
C VAL A 413 13.53 11.68 -18.37
N PRO A 414 13.97 12.86 -17.88
CA PRO A 414 15.33 13.03 -17.37
C PRO A 414 15.67 12.11 -16.20
N LEU A 415 14.69 11.88 -15.31
CA LEU A 415 14.82 10.93 -14.20
C LEU A 415 14.96 9.52 -14.75
N LEU A 416 14.02 9.07 -15.58
CA LEU A 416 13.99 7.71 -16.13
C LEU A 416 15.28 7.38 -16.89
N SER A 417 15.79 8.29 -17.72
CA SER A 417 17.04 8.11 -18.46
C SER A 417 18.28 7.94 -17.58
N ALA A 418 18.22 8.38 -16.32
CA ALA A 418 19.35 8.31 -15.38
C ALA A 418 19.30 7.11 -14.42
N LEU A 419 18.26 6.26 -14.50
CA LEU A 419 18.08 5.11 -13.62
C LEU A 419 18.56 3.81 -14.25
N ASP A 420 19.02 2.88 -13.40
CA ASP A 420 19.51 1.56 -13.81
C ASP A 420 18.39 0.49 -13.91
N PHE A 421 17.17 0.88 -14.25
CA PHE A 421 16.07 -0.04 -14.57
C PHE A 421 16.09 -0.43 -16.04
N GLY A 422 15.99 -1.72 -16.37
CA GLY A 422 15.95 -2.19 -17.74
C GLY A 422 14.57 -2.10 -18.38
N THR A 423 13.52 -1.87 -17.60
CA THR A 423 12.14 -1.77 -18.10
C THR A 423 11.38 -0.65 -17.39
N PHE A 424 10.68 0.19 -18.16
CA PHE A 424 9.69 1.13 -17.63
C PHE A 424 8.28 0.67 -18.00
N VAL A 425 7.45 0.33 -17.02
CA VAL A 425 6.06 -0.15 -17.22
C VAL A 425 5.12 1.03 -17.02
N LEU A 426 4.51 1.54 -18.08
CA LEU A 426 3.91 2.87 -18.09
C LEU A 426 2.45 2.86 -18.53
N GLU A 427 1.64 3.67 -17.86
CA GLU A 427 0.27 4.02 -18.28
C GLU A 427 0.30 4.93 -19.51
N LEU A 428 -0.26 4.49 -20.64
CA LEU A 428 -0.09 5.13 -21.96
C LEU A 428 -1.32 5.06 -22.88
N CYS A 429 -2.35 4.27 -22.58
CA CYS A 429 -3.42 4.03 -23.56
C CYS A 429 -4.52 5.10 -23.56
N THR A 430 -4.68 5.83 -22.45
CA THR A 430 -5.75 6.84 -22.29
C THR A 430 -5.32 8.21 -22.83
N PRO A 431 -6.26 9.05 -23.32
CA PRO A 431 -5.94 10.43 -23.68
C PRO A 431 -5.32 11.26 -22.54
N ARG A 432 -5.66 10.91 -21.30
CA ARG A 432 -5.13 11.54 -20.08
C ARG A 432 -3.64 11.29 -19.88
N ALA A 433 -3.14 10.15 -20.36
CA ALA A 433 -1.73 9.78 -20.29
C ALA A 433 -0.81 10.62 -21.20
N GLY A 434 -1.40 11.42 -22.10
CA GLY A 434 -0.67 12.35 -22.96
C GLY A 434 0.11 11.66 -24.09
N GLU A 435 1.11 12.37 -24.61
CA GLU A 435 1.84 11.93 -25.80
C GLU A 435 2.90 10.86 -25.45
N ILE A 436 2.85 9.73 -26.15
CA ILE A 436 3.79 8.61 -25.97
C ILE A 436 5.17 8.90 -26.60
N ASP A 437 5.22 9.76 -27.63
CA ASP A 437 6.43 10.09 -28.40
C ASP A 437 7.55 10.71 -27.55
N VAL A 438 7.21 11.33 -26.42
CA VAL A 438 8.16 11.90 -25.45
C VAL A 438 9.17 10.86 -24.93
N LEU A 439 8.77 9.58 -24.91
CA LEU A 439 9.59 8.47 -24.47
C LEU A 439 10.65 8.04 -25.49
N ALA A 440 10.60 8.55 -26.74
CA ALA A 440 11.58 8.20 -27.79
C ALA A 440 13.00 8.66 -27.46
N THR A 441 13.15 9.52 -26.46
CA THR A 441 14.42 10.01 -25.94
C THR A 441 15.02 9.14 -24.84
N LEU A 442 14.30 8.10 -24.39
CA LEU A 442 14.84 7.12 -23.45
C LEU A 442 15.96 6.29 -24.10
N PRO A 443 17.02 5.93 -23.36
CA PRO A 443 18.13 5.14 -23.88
C PRO A 443 17.68 3.83 -24.54
N ASP A 444 18.31 3.46 -25.65
CA ASP A 444 17.88 2.33 -26.51
C ASP A 444 18.02 0.95 -25.86
N ASP A 445 18.80 0.85 -24.80
CA ASP A 445 18.95 -0.35 -23.98
C ASP A 445 17.79 -0.57 -22.98
N ARG A 446 16.83 0.36 -22.94
CA ARG A 446 15.65 0.29 -22.05
C ARG A 446 14.44 -0.25 -22.79
N ARG A 447 13.77 -1.22 -22.18
CA ARG A 447 12.46 -1.70 -22.61
C ARG A 447 11.34 -0.79 -22.11
N ILE A 448 10.27 -0.71 -22.88
CA ILE A 448 9.06 0.04 -22.54
C ILE A 448 7.90 -0.97 -22.45
N GLY A 449 7.37 -1.14 -21.24
CA GLY A 449 6.08 -1.77 -21.01
C GLY A 449 4.98 -0.78 -21.36
N VAL A 450 4.33 -1.00 -22.50
CA VAL A 450 3.32 -0.10 -23.04
C VAL A 450 1.94 -0.49 -22.50
N GLY A 451 1.35 0.41 -21.73
CA GLY A 451 -0.07 0.36 -21.39
C GLY A 451 -0.92 0.48 -22.65
N LEU A 452 -1.67 -0.57 -22.98
CA LEU A 452 -2.43 -0.66 -24.24
C LEU A 452 -3.93 -0.88 -24.05
N VAL A 453 -4.36 -1.17 -22.82
CA VAL A 453 -5.76 -1.31 -22.42
C VAL A 453 -5.97 -0.57 -21.10
N ASN A 454 -7.11 0.09 -20.98
CA ASN A 454 -7.49 0.75 -19.74
C ASN A 454 -8.20 -0.25 -18.83
N GLN A 455 -7.50 -0.68 -17.78
CA GLN A 455 -8.03 -1.61 -16.77
C GLN A 455 -9.26 -1.06 -16.03
N LYS A 456 -9.46 0.26 -15.98
CA LYS A 456 -10.62 0.92 -15.37
C LYS A 456 -11.87 0.83 -16.23
N SER A 457 -11.72 0.52 -17.51
CA SER A 457 -12.86 0.43 -18.43
C SER A 457 -13.65 -0.85 -18.18
N PRO A 458 -14.99 -0.77 -17.98
CA PRO A 458 -15.85 -1.94 -17.93
C PRO A 458 -16.01 -2.62 -19.29
N VAL A 459 -15.50 -1.99 -20.37
CA VAL A 459 -15.55 -2.48 -21.74
C VAL A 459 -14.14 -2.83 -22.19
N VAL A 460 -13.98 -4.06 -22.67
CA VAL A 460 -12.73 -4.51 -23.31
C VAL A 460 -12.61 -3.85 -24.66
N ASP A 461 -11.48 -3.20 -24.91
CA ASP A 461 -11.21 -2.59 -26.21
C ASP A 461 -11.18 -3.64 -27.32
N PRO A 462 -11.70 -3.34 -28.53
CA PRO A 462 -11.57 -4.22 -29.68
C PRO A 462 -10.10 -4.55 -29.95
N VAL A 463 -9.81 -5.80 -30.27
CA VAL A 463 -8.44 -6.27 -30.54
C VAL A 463 -7.77 -5.43 -31.63
N GLU A 464 -8.51 -4.99 -32.63
CA GLU A 464 -8.04 -4.10 -33.69
C GLU A 464 -7.52 -2.76 -33.15
N SER A 465 -8.22 -2.15 -32.19
CA SER A 465 -7.82 -0.90 -31.54
C SER A 465 -6.57 -1.10 -30.69
N VAL A 466 -6.52 -2.18 -29.91
CA VAL A 466 -5.33 -2.56 -29.13
C VAL A 466 -4.13 -2.80 -30.05
N THR A 467 -4.33 -3.52 -31.16
CA THR A 467 -3.30 -3.79 -32.17
C THR A 467 -2.82 -2.50 -32.83
N ALA A 468 -3.70 -1.55 -33.12
CA ALA A 468 -3.32 -0.27 -33.73
C ALA A 468 -2.44 0.55 -32.78
N ARG A 469 -2.78 0.63 -31.50
CA ARG A 469 -1.94 1.28 -30.47
C ARG A 469 -0.58 0.58 -30.34
N ALA A 470 -0.57 -0.75 -30.33
CA ALA A 470 0.66 -1.52 -30.26
C ALA A 470 1.57 -1.31 -31.49
N ARG A 471 0.98 -1.23 -32.70
CA ARG A 471 1.73 -0.90 -33.93
C ARG A 471 2.34 0.49 -33.86
N HIS A 472 1.58 1.47 -33.39
CA HIS A 472 2.09 2.82 -33.21
C HIS A 472 3.30 2.85 -32.26
N ALA A 473 3.24 2.12 -31.14
CA ALA A 473 4.38 1.99 -30.25
C ALA A 473 5.58 1.28 -30.93
N VAL A 474 5.33 0.21 -31.72
CA VAL A 474 6.39 -0.47 -32.48
C VAL A 474 7.05 0.46 -33.49
N ASP A 475 6.28 1.33 -34.16
CA ASP A 475 6.80 2.29 -35.13
C ASP A 475 7.68 3.35 -34.45
N LEU A 476 7.39 3.71 -33.19
CA LEU A 476 8.18 4.68 -32.41
C LEU A 476 9.45 4.09 -31.80
N PHE A 477 9.38 2.88 -31.25
CA PHE A 477 10.42 2.33 -30.37
C PHE A 477 11.09 1.06 -30.91
N GLY A 478 10.51 0.42 -31.92
CA GLY A 478 10.92 -0.89 -32.41
C GLY A 478 10.40 -2.04 -31.55
N ALA A 479 10.07 -3.18 -32.18
CA ALA A 479 9.45 -4.32 -31.50
C ALA A 479 10.32 -4.91 -30.38
N GLU A 480 11.64 -4.94 -30.57
CA GLU A 480 12.62 -5.53 -29.64
C GLU A 480 12.61 -4.89 -28.25
N ARG A 481 12.16 -3.63 -28.15
CA ARG A 481 12.14 -2.88 -26.88
C ARG A 481 10.80 -2.95 -26.16
N LEU A 482 9.76 -3.53 -26.75
CA LEU A 482 8.41 -3.40 -26.21
C LEU A 482 7.98 -4.62 -25.41
N LEU A 483 7.25 -4.35 -24.33
CA LEU A 483 6.41 -5.30 -23.61
C LEU A 483 4.98 -4.76 -23.60
N LEU A 484 3.98 -5.64 -23.54
CA LEU A 484 2.57 -5.25 -23.63
C LEU A 484 1.87 -5.48 -22.29
N ASN A 485 1.24 -4.44 -21.74
CA ASN A 485 0.56 -4.50 -20.44
C ASN A 485 -0.73 -3.67 -20.42
N PRO A 486 -1.62 -3.89 -19.43
CA PRO A 486 -2.63 -2.90 -19.08
C PRO A 486 -1.97 -1.64 -18.49
N ASP A 487 -2.70 -0.54 -18.48
CA ASP A 487 -2.22 0.76 -17.96
C ASP A 487 -1.82 0.69 -16.46
N CYS A 488 -2.50 -0.14 -15.66
CA CYS A 488 -2.15 -0.45 -14.27
C CYS A 488 -2.69 -1.84 -13.85
N GLY A 489 -2.57 -2.21 -12.57
CA GLY A 489 -3.09 -3.47 -12.02
C GLY A 489 -4.62 -3.50 -11.94
N PHE A 490 -5.22 -4.68 -11.81
CA PHE A 490 -6.69 -4.82 -11.83
C PHE A 490 -7.33 -4.67 -10.43
N ALA A 491 -6.54 -4.74 -9.35
CA ALA A 491 -7.06 -4.71 -7.97
C ALA A 491 -6.03 -4.19 -6.95
N THR A 492 -5.64 -2.92 -7.10
CA THR A 492 -4.69 -2.21 -6.20
C THR A 492 -5.05 -2.35 -4.72
N PHE A 493 -6.35 -2.34 -4.42
CA PHE A 493 -6.92 -2.56 -3.09
C PHE A 493 -7.76 -3.83 -3.11
N ALA A 494 -7.59 -4.68 -2.09
CA ALA A 494 -8.30 -5.94 -1.99
C ALA A 494 -9.83 -5.75 -1.97
N ASP A 495 -10.32 -4.82 -1.14
CA ASP A 495 -11.75 -4.59 -0.92
C ASP A 495 -12.43 -3.71 -1.98
N ASN A 496 -11.64 -3.01 -2.81
CA ASN A 496 -12.15 -2.15 -3.87
C ASN A 496 -11.41 -2.41 -5.20
N PRO A 497 -11.64 -3.59 -5.83
CA PRO A 497 -10.98 -3.92 -7.09
C PRO A 497 -11.53 -3.05 -8.23
N ILE A 498 -10.64 -2.66 -9.16
CA ILE A 498 -10.98 -1.81 -10.31
C ILE A 498 -11.80 -2.58 -11.36
N ALA A 499 -11.51 -3.87 -11.51
CA ALA A 499 -12.21 -4.78 -12.40
C ALA A 499 -12.53 -6.09 -11.67
N ASP A 500 -13.52 -6.83 -12.15
CA ASP A 500 -13.69 -8.22 -11.75
C ASP A 500 -12.71 -9.15 -12.50
N ALA A 501 -12.60 -10.40 -12.05
CA ALA A 501 -11.65 -11.36 -12.60
C ALA A 501 -11.93 -11.74 -14.07
N GLN A 502 -13.18 -11.74 -14.52
CA GLN A 502 -13.53 -12.07 -15.91
C GLN A 502 -13.12 -10.93 -16.84
N LEU A 503 -13.38 -9.69 -16.41
CA LEU A 503 -12.98 -8.50 -17.14
C LEU A 503 -11.45 -8.36 -17.19
N ALA A 504 -10.76 -8.64 -16.08
CA ALA A 504 -9.29 -8.69 -16.03
C ALA A 504 -8.71 -9.72 -17.03
N GLU A 505 -9.26 -10.94 -17.04
CA GLU A 505 -8.88 -11.99 -18.00
C GLU A 505 -9.12 -11.55 -19.45
N ALA A 506 -10.25 -10.90 -19.72
CA ALA A 506 -10.59 -10.45 -21.07
C ALA A 506 -9.71 -9.30 -21.57
N HIS A 507 -9.38 -8.32 -20.72
CA HIS A 507 -8.41 -7.26 -21.05
C HIS A 507 -7.03 -7.81 -21.38
N LEU A 508 -6.54 -8.76 -20.56
CA LEU A 508 -5.25 -9.42 -20.79
C LEU A 508 -5.30 -10.27 -22.07
N GLY A 509 -6.42 -10.93 -22.34
CA GLY A 509 -6.67 -11.67 -23.58
C GLY A 509 -6.65 -10.78 -24.83
N ALA A 510 -7.14 -9.54 -24.75
CA ALA A 510 -7.07 -8.59 -25.86
C ALA A 510 -5.61 -8.20 -26.19
N LEU A 511 -4.74 -8.09 -25.19
CA LEU A 511 -3.30 -7.85 -25.37
C LEU A 511 -2.62 -9.06 -26.05
N ALA A 512 -2.91 -10.28 -25.60
CA ALA A 512 -2.43 -11.51 -26.21
C ALA A 512 -2.85 -11.63 -27.69
N ALA A 513 -4.12 -11.35 -27.99
CA ALA A 513 -4.62 -11.35 -29.36
C ALA A 513 -3.95 -10.26 -30.23
N ALA A 514 -3.63 -9.10 -29.66
CA ALA A 514 -2.89 -8.04 -30.36
C ALA A 514 -1.44 -8.45 -30.65
N ARG A 515 -0.71 -9.01 -29.68
CA ARG A 515 0.63 -9.60 -29.87
C ARG A 515 0.63 -10.62 -31.00
N ASP A 516 -0.34 -11.54 -31.02
CA ASP A 516 -0.43 -12.58 -32.04
C ASP A 516 -0.65 -11.99 -33.45
N LYS A 517 -1.37 -10.86 -33.56
CA LYS A 517 -1.54 -10.13 -34.83
C LYS A 517 -0.29 -9.36 -35.25
N LEU A 518 0.56 -8.94 -34.32
CA LEU A 518 1.83 -8.27 -34.62
C LEU A 518 2.90 -9.25 -35.12
N THR A 519 2.94 -10.43 -34.51
CA THR A 519 3.98 -11.46 -34.77
C THR A 519 3.67 -12.34 -35.98
N ARG A 520 2.41 -12.40 -36.45
CA ARG A 520 2.07 -13.11 -37.68
C ARG A 520 2.74 -12.46 -38.91
N PRO A 521 3.45 -13.23 -39.76
CA PRO A 521 4.01 -12.70 -40.99
C PRO A 521 2.90 -12.16 -41.90
N ARG A 522 3.12 -10.98 -42.49
CA ARG A 522 2.21 -10.35 -43.48
C ARG A 522 2.17 -11.16 -44.78
N HIS A 523 1.55 -12.34 -44.75
CA HIS A 523 1.26 -13.14 -45.93
C HIS A 523 -0.24 -13.42 -45.94
N THR A 524 -1.04 -12.43 -46.40
CA THR A 524 -2.32 -12.60 -47.13
C THR A 524 -3.05 -11.25 -47.22
N ASP A 525 -2.45 -10.24 -47.84
CA ASP A 525 -3.21 -9.05 -48.28
C ASP A 525 -2.84 -8.61 -49.71
N ARG A 526 -2.52 -9.61 -50.55
CA ARG A 526 -2.58 -9.49 -52.02
C ARG A 526 -3.84 -10.21 -52.52
N ARG A 527 -4.99 -9.54 -52.41
CA ARG A 527 -6.15 -9.73 -53.31
C ARG A 527 -6.45 -8.34 -53.88
N LEU A 528 -6.67 -8.07 -55.15
CA LEU A 528 -6.67 -8.79 -56.42
C LEU A 528 -6.49 -7.64 -57.43
N SER A 529 -5.37 -7.54 -58.13
CA SER A 529 -5.34 -6.68 -59.32
C SER A 529 -6.26 -7.32 -60.37
N PRO A 530 -7.14 -6.55 -61.03
CA PRO A 530 -8.00 -7.11 -62.07
C PRO A 530 -7.12 -7.66 -63.21
N PRO A 531 -7.54 -8.76 -63.88
CA PRO A 531 -6.77 -9.31 -64.98
C PRO A 531 -6.67 -8.29 -66.11
N ALA A 532 -5.46 -8.10 -66.63
CA ALA A 532 -5.19 -7.24 -67.78
C ALA A 532 -5.99 -7.72 -69.01
N PRO A 533 -6.49 -6.79 -69.85
CA PRO A 533 -7.26 -7.17 -71.03
C PRO A 533 -6.39 -7.95 -72.01
N ALA A 534 -6.93 -9.06 -72.51
CA ALA A 534 -6.27 -9.90 -73.51
C ALA A 534 -5.97 -9.08 -74.77
N ALA A 535 -4.70 -9.07 -75.17
CA ALA A 535 -4.28 -8.52 -76.44
C ALA A 535 -4.82 -9.40 -77.57
N THR A 536 -5.75 -8.87 -78.35
CA THR A 536 -6.13 -9.44 -79.65
C THR A 536 -5.03 -9.11 -80.66
N THR A 537 -4.29 -10.12 -81.09
CA THR A 537 -3.49 -10.10 -82.32
C THR A 537 -4.16 -10.96 -83.38
N SER A 538 -4.25 -10.37 -84.58
CA SER A 538 -4.72 -10.86 -85.89
C SER A 538 -6.20 -11.21 -86.04
#